data_AF-A0A1X1FHD9-F1
#
_entry.id   AF-A0A1X1FHD9-F1
#
_cell.length_a   1.000
_cell.length_b   1.000
_cell.length_c   1.000
_cell.angle_alpha   90.00
_cell.angle_beta   90.00
_cell.angle_gamma   90.00
#
_symmetry.space_group_name_H-M   'P 1'
#
loop_
_entity.id
_entity.type
_entity.pdbx_description
1 polymer ?
#
loop_
_entity_poly.entity_id
_entity_poly.type
_entity_poly.pdbx_seq_one_letter_code
_entity_poly.pdbx_strand_id
1 'polypeptide(L)'
;MTTKDWKASLESSDAFNDFITDYFKDHKQLTGDYETPSYYEYYTVTLNSKKGLVITMTSAVTSVPNAEVPTIPFKNVEIISVEEFRQLILHKKFADMHTSLADVFQTVAGVPGNSK
;
A
#
# COMPACT_ATOMS: atom_id res chain seq x y z
N MET A 1 15.24 6.98 19.79
CA MET A 1 14.30 7.00 18.66
C MET A 1 13.47 5.73 18.74
N THR A 2 12.34 5.80 19.42
CA THR A 2 11.40 4.69 19.56
C THR A 2 10.69 4.55 18.22
N THR A 3 11.10 3.56 17.42
CA THR A 3 10.25 3.00 16.38
C THR A 3 8.96 2.54 17.09
N LYS A 4 7.91 3.38 17.10
CA LYS A 4 6.58 2.96 17.53
C LYS A 4 6.24 1.75 16.67
N ASP A 5 6.10 0.58 17.29
CA ASP A 5 5.79 -0.65 16.58
C ASP A 5 4.43 -0.47 15.89
N TRP A 6 4.45 -0.31 14.57
CA TRP A 6 3.25 -0.08 13.78
C TRP A 6 2.24 -1.22 13.97
N LYS A 7 2.70 -2.44 14.28
CA LYS A 7 1.82 -3.58 14.56
C LYS A 7 1.03 -3.35 15.84
N ALA A 8 1.69 -2.86 16.89
CA ALA A 8 1.02 -2.51 18.14
C ALA A 8 0.03 -1.35 17.94
N SER A 9 0.33 -0.42 17.02
CA SER A 9 -0.58 0.67 16.71
C SER A 9 -1.90 0.19 16.07
N LEU A 10 -1.91 -0.96 15.39
CA LEU A 10 -3.13 -1.50 14.75
C LEU A 10 -4.22 -1.90 15.77
N GLU A 11 -3.87 -2.13 17.03
CA GLU A 11 -4.82 -2.56 18.07
C GLU A 11 -5.84 -1.47 18.44
N SER A 12 -5.55 -0.20 18.13
CA SER A 12 -6.43 0.94 18.42
C SER A 12 -6.49 1.92 17.25
N SER A 13 -7.68 2.45 16.98
CA SER A 13 -7.88 3.53 16.00
C SER A 13 -7.01 4.75 16.31
N ASP A 14 -7.02 5.20 17.56
CA ASP A 14 -6.26 6.39 17.99
C ASP A 14 -4.75 6.16 17.88
N ALA A 15 -4.27 4.98 18.30
CA ALA A 15 -2.85 4.65 18.23
C ALA A 15 -2.34 4.56 16.79
N PHE A 16 -3.13 3.97 15.89
CA PHE A 16 -2.82 3.90 14.47
C PHE A 16 -2.88 5.29 13.82
N ASN A 17 -3.84 6.13 14.21
CA ASN A 17 -3.94 7.50 13.72
C ASN A 17 -2.75 8.37 14.11
N ASP A 18 -2.32 8.28 15.37
CA ASP A 18 -1.11 8.95 15.83
C ASP A 18 0.12 8.44 15.10
N PHE A 19 0.24 7.11 14.96
CA PHE A 19 1.33 6.49 14.23
C PHE A 19 1.41 6.98 12.77
N ILE A 20 0.30 6.93 12.03
CA ILE A 20 0.30 7.26 10.60
C ILE A 20 0.49 8.77 10.39
N THR A 21 -0.09 9.60 11.26
CA THR A 21 0.09 11.05 11.20
C THR A 21 1.53 11.43 11.53
N ASP A 22 2.15 10.79 12.52
CA ASP A 22 3.57 10.97 12.84
C ASP A 22 4.45 10.54 11.65
N TYR A 23 4.18 9.38 11.02
CA TYR A 23 4.91 8.93 9.84
C TYR A 23 4.90 9.98 8.72
N PHE A 24 3.74 10.57 8.43
CA PHE A 24 3.57 11.56 7.36
C PHE A 24 4.13 12.96 7.67
N LYS A 25 4.58 13.23 8.91
CA LYS A 25 5.35 14.46 9.22
C LYS A 25 6.72 14.43 8.55
N ASP A 26 7.35 13.25 8.54
CA ASP A 26 8.71 13.06 8.05
C ASP A 26 8.76 12.40 6.65
N HIS A 27 7.67 11.75 6.23
CA HIS A 27 7.57 11.05 4.96
C HIS A 27 6.42 11.61 4.12
N LYS A 28 6.67 11.94 2.84
CA LYS A 28 5.62 12.47 1.96
C LYS A 28 4.65 11.40 1.47
N GLN A 29 5.09 10.15 1.40
CA GLN A 29 4.33 9.03 0.86
C GLN A 29 4.74 7.70 1.51
N LEU A 30 3.85 6.74 1.41
CA LEU A 30 4.05 5.33 1.74
C LEU A 30 3.88 4.51 0.46
N THR A 31 4.83 3.62 0.13
CA THR A 31 4.93 2.94 -1.18
C THR A 31 5.02 1.43 -1.05
N GLY A 32 4.43 0.71 -2.00
CA GLY A 32 4.39 -0.75 -2.01
C GLY A 32 4.30 -1.25 -3.45
N ASP A 33 5.03 -2.29 -3.78
CA ASP A 33 5.11 -2.84 -5.12
C ASP A 33 4.96 -4.36 -5.10
N TYR A 34 4.28 -4.85 -6.14
CA TYR A 34 4.16 -6.26 -6.48
C TYR A 34 4.70 -6.46 -7.89
N GLU A 35 5.55 -7.45 -8.11
CA GLU A 35 5.97 -7.78 -9.46
C GLU A 35 6.08 -9.29 -9.65
N THR A 36 5.55 -9.75 -10.78
CA THR A 36 5.72 -11.09 -11.33
C THR A 36 6.19 -10.94 -12.78
N PRO A 37 6.72 -11.99 -13.42
CA PRO A 37 7.19 -11.91 -14.81
C PRO A 37 6.15 -11.40 -15.82
N SER A 38 4.85 -11.54 -15.52
CA SER A 38 3.73 -11.15 -16.41
C SER A 38 2.85 -10.02 -15.87
N TYR A 39 3.11 -9.47 -14.68
CA TYR A 39 2.23 -8.50 -14.04
C TYR A 39 2.95 -7.68 -12.97
N TYR A 40 2.70 -6.37 -12.91
CA TYR A 40 3.15 -5.50 -11.82
C TYR A 40 2.01 -4.66 -11.23
N GLU A 41 2.14 -4.33 -9.95
CA GLU A 41 1.33 -3.34 -9.22
C GLU A 41 2.25 -2.40 -8.45
N TYR A 42 1.89 -1.12 -8.41
CA TYR A 42 2.57 -0.10 -7.64
C TYR A 42 1.55 0.76 -6.91
N TYR A 43 1.70 0.85 -5.59
CA TYR A 43 0.81 1.55 -4.70
C TYR A 43 1.51 2.74 -4.05
N THR A 44 0.79 3.85 -3.87
CA THR A 44 1.22 5.01 -3.06
C THR A 44 0.10 5.49 -2.15
N VAL A 45 0.39 5.76 -0.87
CA VAL A 45 -0.51 6.47 0.05
C VAL A 45 0.07 7.84 0.39
N THR A 46 -0.77 8.87 0.35
CA THR A 46 -0.42 10.23 0.78
C THR A 46 -1.46 10.77 1.76
N LEU A 47 -1.02 11.57 2.73
CA LEU A 47 -1.91 12.26 3.65
C LEU A 47 -2.39 13.59 3.04
N ASN A 48 -3.70 13.73 2.89
CA ASN A 48 -4.36 14.96 2.49
C ASN A 48 -5.16 15.53 3.66
N SER A 49 -4.72 16.66 4.22
CA SER A 49 -5.35 17.30 5.38
C SER A 49 -6.83 17.66 5.22
N LYS A 50 -7.34 17.72 3.98
CA LYS A 50 -8.76 17.99 3.70
C LYS A 50 -9.59 16.73 3.39
N LYS A 51 -8.93 15.62 3.05
CA LYS A 51 -9.59 14.45 2.45
C LYS A 51 -9.26 13.12 3.12
N GLY A 52 -8.32 13.06 4.07
CA GLY A 52 -7.85 11.81 4.67
C GLY A 52 -6.65 11.23 3.91
N LEU A 53 -6.61 9.91 3.74
CA LEU A 53 -5.56 9.22 3.00
C LEU A 53 -5.97 9.03 1.54
N VAL A 54 -5.04 9.32 0.62
CA VAL A 54 -5.22 9.08 -0.81
C VAL A 54 -4.37 7.90 -1.23
N ILE A 55 -5.01 6.79 -1.61
CA ILE A 55 -4.38 5.60 -2.16
C ILE A 55 -4.38 5.72 -3.68
N THR A 56 -3.23 5.51 -4.32
CA THR A 56 -3.11 5.40 -5.77
C THR A 56 -2.50 4.04 -6.10
N MET A 57 -3.16 3.26 -6.95
CA MET A 57 -2.67 2.00 -7.50
C MET A 57 -2.38 2.20 -8.99
N THR A 58 -1.24 1.71 -9.45
CA THR A 58 -0.88 1.62 -10.86
C THR A 58 -0.53 0.17 -11.17
N SER A 59 -1.22 -0.48 -12.10
CA SER A 59 -0.95 -1.86 -12.48
C SER A 59 -0.76 -2.01 -13.99
N ALA A 60 0.04 -2.97 -14.43
CA ALA A 60 0.10 -3.33 -15.84
C ALA A 60 0.57 -4.77 -16.06
N VAL A 61 0.21 -5.31 -17.23
CA VAL A 61 0.55 -6.68 -17.65
C VAL A 61 1.84 -6.64 -18.49
N THR A 62 2.95 -7.18 -18.00
CA THR A 62 4.18 -7.23 -18.79
C THR A 62 3.98 -8.13 -20.00
N SER A 63 4.14 -7.56 -21.19
CA SER A 63 3.99 -8.29 -22.46
C SER A 63 5.06 -9.36 -22.57
N VAL A 64 4.64 -10.57 -22.94
CA VAL A 64 5.56 -11.66 -23.33
C VAL A 64 6.43 -11.23 -24.52
N PRO A 65 7.67 -11.75 -24.64
CA PRO A 65 8.53 -11.44 -25.78
C PRO A 65 7.79 -11.76 -27.09
N ASN A 66 7.68 -10.78 -28.00
CA ASN A 66 6.97 -10.78 -29.29
C ASN A 66 5.49 -10.32 -29.29
N ALA A 67 4.96 -9.76 -28.22
CA ALA A 67 3.67 -9.05 -28.30
C ALA A 67 3.88 -7.61 -28.81
N GLU A 68 3.40 -7.31 -30.03
CA GLU A 68 3.43 -5.97 -30.64
C GLU A 68 2.42 -4.98 -30.02
N VAL A 69 1.77 -5.36 -28.91
CA VAL A 69 0.77 -4.53 -28.24
C VAL A 69 1.43 -3.82 -27.05
N PRO A 70 1.46 -2.47 -27.02
CA PRO A 70 1.99 -1.75 -25.87
C PRO A 70 1.15 -2.05 -24.63
N THR A 71 1.81 -2.44 -23.55
CA THR A 71 1.16 -2.53 -22.24
C THR A 71 0.71 -1.13 -21.81
N ILE A 72 -0.59 -0.95 -21.56
CA ILE A 72 -1.14 0.30 -21.03
C ILE A 72 -1.30 0.15 -19.51
N PRO A 73 -0.59 0.92 -18.68
CA PRO A 73 -0.79 0.91 -17.24
C PRO A 73 -2.18 1.42 -16.88
N PHE A 74 -2.87 0.69 -16.01
CA PHE A 74 -4.12 1.09 -15.40
C PHE A 74 -3.84 1.83 -14.09
N LYS A 75 -4.51 2.97 -13.85
CA LYS A 75 -4.37 3.76 -12.64
C LYS A 75 -5.71 3.92 -11.93
N ASN A 76 -5.75 3.56 -10.65
CA ASN A 76 -6.90 3.76 -9.76
C ASN A 76 -6.52 4.69 -8.59
N VAL A 77 -7.44 5.55 -8.16
CA VAL A 77 -7.25 6.48 -7.05
C VAL A 77 -8.45 6.42 -6.12
N GLU A 78 -8.18 6.13 -4.84
CA GLU A 78 -9.19 6.02 -3.80
C GLU A 78 -8.86 6.94 -2.63
N ILE A 79 -9.91 7.49 -2.02
CA ILE A 79 -9.79 8.35 -0.84
C ILE A 79 -10.47 7.63 0.30
N ILE A 80 -9.73 7.40 1.38
CA ILE A 80 -10.20 6.69 2.56
C ILE A 80 -9.78 7.42 3.83
N SER A 81 -10.51 7.18 4.91
CA SER A 81 -10.10 7.59 6.25
C SER A 81 -8.93 6.73 6.77
N VAL A 82 -8.27 7.24 7.81
CA VAL A 82 -7.21 6.49 8.51
C VAL A 82 -7.75 5.20 9.13
N GLU A 83 -8.98 5.21 9.62
CA GLU A 83 -9.62 4.02 10.18
C GLU A 83 -9.95 2.99 9.10
N GLU A 84 -10.48 3.42 7.96
CA GLU A 84 -10.67 2.51 6.81
C GLU A 84 -9.35 1.91 6.36
N PHE A 85 -8.26 2.68 6.36
CA PHE A 85 -6.92 2.16 6.07
C PHE A 85 -6.47 1.12 7.11
N ARG A 86 -6.70 1.37 8.41
CA ARG A 86 -6.43 0.40 9.48
C ARG A 86 -7.22 -0.89 9.28
N GLN A 87 -8.51 -0.78 8.94
CA GLN A 87 -9.37 -1.92 8.68
C GLN A 87 -8.94 -2.68 7.42
N LEU A 88 -8.47 -2.01 6.36
CA LEU A 88 -7.88 -2.66 5.19
C LEU A 88 -6.65 -3.50 5.56
N ILE A 89 -5.80 -2.97 6.45
CA ILE A 89 -4.62 -3.69 6.95
C ILE A 89 -5.02 -4.90 7.82
N LEU A 90 -5.99 -4.73 8.71
CA LEU A 90 -6.47 -5.78 9.61
C LEU A 90 -7.27 -6.87 8.88
N HIS A 91 -8.05 -6.49 7.89
CA HIS A 91 -8.95 -7.36 7.14
C HIS A 91 -8.29 -7.93 5.87
N LYS A 92 -7.06 -8.43 5.98
CA LYS A 92 -6.32 -9.22 4.96
C LYS A 92 -7.11 -10.39 4.29
N LYS A 93 -8.40 -10.55 4.53
CA LYS A 93 -9.22 -11.76 4.31
C LYS A 93 -10.44 -11.61 3.39
N PHE A 94 -10.79 -10.44 2.85
CA PHE A 94 -12.07 -10.34 2.10
C PHE A 94 -12.06 -10.66 0.61
N ALA A 95 -10.94 -10.98 -0.04
CA ALA A 95 -11.00 -11.42 -1.44
C ALA A 95 -9.83 -12.35 -1.82
N ASP A 96 -10.12 -13.65 -1.80
CA ASP A 96 -9.49 -14.66 -2.65
C ASP A 96 -7.99 -14.96 -2.55
N MET A 97 -7.70 -16.26 -2.71
CA MET A 97 -6.47 -16.98 -2.37
C MET A 97 -5.25 -16.70 -3.30
N HIS A 98 -5.18 -15.52 -3.94
CA HIS A 98 -4.07 -15.11 -4.81
C HIS A 98 -3.62 -13.63 -4.64
N THR A 99 -4.15 -12.87 -3.67
CA THR A 99 -4.13 -11.39 -3.75
C THR A 99 -3.00 -10.67 -3.01
N SER A 100 -2.33 -9.79 -3.76
CA SER A 100 -1.41 -8.73 -3.36
C SER A 100 -2.17 -7.43 -3.04
N LEU A 101 -1.72 -6.73 -2.00
CA LEU A 101 -1.89 -5.28 -1.78
C LEU A 101 -0.44 -4.74 -1.66
N ALA A 102 0.44 -5.16 -2.57
CA ALA A 102 1.71 -5.80 -2.16
C ALA A 102 2.66 -4.94 -1.33
N ASP A 103 3.10 -5.42 -0.18
CA ASP A 103 2.48 -6.44 0.67
C ASP A 103 1.98 -5.74 1.93
N VAL A 104 0.80 -5.17 1.71
CA VAL A 104 0.15 -4.05 2.43
C VAL A 104 1.13 -2.88 2.63
N PHE A 105 1.93 -2.56 1.61
CA PHE A 105 3.06 -1.61 1.67
C PHE A 105 4.21 -2.04 2.59
N GLN A 106 4.72 -3.26 2.43
CA GLN A 106 6.11 -3.64 2.72
C GLN A 106 6.75 -3.03 4.01
N THR A 107 6.21 -2.98 5.21
CA THR A 107 4.91 -3.33 5.79
C THR A 107 4.65 -2.18 6.76
N VAL A 108 4.23 -1.02 6.24
CA VAL A 108 4.17 0.27 6.96
C VAL A 108 5.56 0.73 7.50
N ALA A 109 6.64 0.12 7.02
CA ALA A 109 7.93 0.02 7.72
C ALA A 109 9.13 0.08 6.76
N GLY A 110 10.34 0.30 7.29
CA GLY A 110 11.59 0.13 6.55
C GLY A 110 11.92 -1.34 6.27
N VAL A 111 11.72 -1.76 5.02
CA VAL A 111 11.63 -3.13 4.45
C VAL A 111 12.92 -4.01 4.54
N PRO A 112 12.86 -5.37 4.41
CA PRO A 112 12.85 -6.01 3.08
C PRO A 112 11.86 -7.18 2.91
N GLY A 113 11.15 -7.18 1.78
CA GLY A 113 10.35 -8.30 1.29
C GLY A 113 11.29 -9.32 0.65
N ASN A 114 11.34 -10.54 1.20
CA ASN A 114 12.19 -11.59 0.65
C ASN A 114 11.41 -12.36 -0.41
N SER A 115 11.59 -11.96 -1.66
CA SER A 115 11.28 -12.77 -2.83
C SER A 115 11.99 -14.11 -2.69
N LYS A 116 11.25 -15.20 -2.81
CA LYS A 116 11.80 -16.54 -2.97
C LYS A 116 11.13 -17.22 -4.15
#